data_AF-A0A7S0VTP5-F1
#
_entry.id   AF-A0A7S0VTP5-F1
#
_cell.length_a   1.000
_cell.length_b   1.000
_cell.length_c   1.000
_cell.angle_alpha   90.00
_cell.angle_beta   90.00
_cell.angle_gamma   90.00
#
_symmetry.space_group_name_H-M   'P 1'
#
loop_
_entity.id
_entity.type
_entity.pdbx_description
1 polymer ?
#
loop_
_entity_poly.entity_id
_entity_poly.type
_entity_poly.pdbx_seq_one_letter_code
_entity_poly.pdbx_strand_id
1 'polypeptide(L)'
;MAAAGIAYRKQKERMARIAQERADNKAFVDDVMKTWDHSKTGDLQIDELQAWLSASCNDNQPVTEAEAKWVIYMVQGPQNKQGGGASTNSGGSAASTNSGFAQRLERAVQPGELPKALEHFMAYKKARGTIESTFAKFDTDNSGGLDKAQLGNLLVELNEGDPVQDEETQWVMEHADVLGNETITKPELIIAISLWYGHFDKRAEAVGASAMCGGCSLQ
;
A
#
# COMPACT_ATOMS: atom_id res chain seq x y z
N MET A 1 22.30 44.03 -3.00
CA MET A 1 22.05 43.60 -4.40
C MET A 1 22.54 42.17 -4.72
N ALA A 2 23.60 41.65 -4.11
CA ALA A 2 24.14 40.31 -4.44
C ALA A 2 23.21 39.12 -4.09
N ALA A 3 22.45 39.19 -2.99
CA ALA A 3 21.58 38.08 -2.54
C ALA A 3 20.40 37.79 -3.50
N ALA A 4 19.80 38.83 -4.09
CA ALA A 4 18.69 38.69 -5.03
C ALA A 4 19.13 37.97 -6.33
N GLY A 5 20.35 38.22 -6.81
CA GLY A 5 20.92 37.52 -7.97
C GLY A 5 21.25 36.04 -7.71
N ILE A 6 21.59 35.67 -6.47
CA ILE A 6 21.80 34.26 -6.06
C ILE A 6 20.46 33.52 -5.98
N ALA A 7 19.44 34.12 -5.37
CA ALA A 7 18.11 33.53 -5.27
C ALA A 7 17.48 33.27 -6.65
N TYR A 8 17.58 34.25 -7.57
CA TYR A 8 17.07 34.11 -8.93
C TYR A 8 17.75 32.98 -9.72
N ARG A 9 19.08 32.82 -9.60
CA ARG A 9 19.81 31.70 -10.23
C ARG A 9 19.38 30.33 -9.71
N LYS A 10 19.28 30.18 -8.38
CA LYS A 10 18.78 28.94 -7.75
C LYS A 10 17.35 28.61 -8.19
N GLN A 11 16.49 29.63 -8.31
CA GLN A 11 15.12 29.44 -8.79
C GLN A 11 15.09 29.00 -10.25
N LYS A 12 15.90 29.62 -11.11
CA LYS A 12 16.00 29.26 -12.54
C LYS A 12 16.53 27.83 -12.72
N GLU A 13 17.57 27.45 -11.98
CA GLU A 13 18.13 26.08 -11.97
C GLU A 13 17.09 25.05 -11.52
N ARG A 14 16.33 25.35 -10.44
CA ARG A 14 15.24 24.48 -9.97
C ARG A 14 14.16 24.28 -11.04
N MET A 15 13.75 25.36 -11.73
CA MET A 15 12.74 25.27 -12.78
C MET A 15 13.25 24.50 -14.01
N ALA A 16 14.51 24.68 -14.39
CA ALA A 16 15.12 23.91 -15.47
C ALA A 16 15.18 22.41 -15.13
N ARG A 17 15.55 22.05 -13.90
CA ARG A 17 15.56 20.65 -13.45
C ARG A 17 14.17 20.02 -13.49
N ILE A 18 13.15 20.74 -13.00
CA ILE A 18 11.75 20.27 -13.04
C ILE A 18 11.27 20.10 -14.49
N ALA A 19 11.64 21.02 -15.39
CA ALA A 19 11.26 20.91 -16.79
C ALA A 19 11.92 19.70 -17.47
N GLN A 20 13.19 19.44 -17.17
CA GLN A 20 13.91 18.28 -17.68
C GLN A 20 13.30 16.97 -17.16
N GLU A 21 13.06 16.88 -15.85
CA GLU A 21 12.42 15.71 -15.22
C GLU A 21 11.04 15.41 -15.83
N ARG A 22 10.24 16.45 -16.12
CA ARG A 22 8.95 16.29 -16.82
C ARG A 22 9.13 15.78 -18.26
N ALA A 23 10.14 16.26 -18.97
CA ALA A 23 10.42 15.81 -20.33
C ALA A 23 10.86 14.34 -20.34
N ASP A 24 11.74 13.96 -19.42
CA ASP A 24 12.24 12.58 -19.26
C ASP A 24 11.08 11.64 -18.87
N ASN A 25 10.25 12.04 -17.91
CA ASN A 25 9.05 11.28 -17.53
C ASN A 25 8.08 11.13 -18.71
N LYS A 26 7.89 12.19 -19.51
CA LYS A 26 7.02 12.11 -20.68
C LYS A 26 7.57 11.12 -21.71
N ALA A 27 8.87 11.18 -22.00
CA ALA A 27 9.50 10.27 -22.96
C ALA A 27 9.41 8.81 -22.49
N PHE A 28 9.62 8.56 -21.20
CA PHE A 28 9.43 7.26 -20.58
C PHE A 28 7.99 6.75 -20.73
N VAL A 29 7.00 7.57 -20.40
CA VAL A 29 5.57 7.22 -20.51
C VAL A 29 5.19 6.90 -21.95
N ASP A 30 5.63 7.72 -22.91
CA ASP A 30 5.35 7.49 -24.33
C ASP A 30 5.94 6.15 -24.82
N ASP A 31 7.14 5.79 -24.36
CA ASP A 31 7.82 4.54 -24.70
C ASP A 31 7.11 3.30 -24.13
N VAL A 32 6.72 3.36 -22.85
CA VAL A 32 5.97 2.28 -22.19
C VAL A 32 4.64 2.06 -22.88
N MET A 33 3.84 3.12 -23.07
CA MET A 33 2.51 3.00 -23.70
C MET A 33 2.60 2.48 -25.12
N LYS A 34 3.59 2.92 -25.91
CA LYS A 34 3.80 2.42 -27.28
C LYS A 34 4.10 0.92 -27.32
N THR A 35 4.77 0.40 -26.30
CA THR A 35 5.26 -0.98 -26.27
C THR A 35 4.24 -1.94 -25.65
N TRP A 36 3.50 -1.49 -24.62
CA TRP A 36 2.73 -2.38 -23.75
C TRP A 36 1.21 -2.16 -23.77
N ASP A 37 0.69 -1.06 -24.33
CA ASP A 37 -0.77 -0.87 -24.54
C ASP A 37 -1.23 -1.63 -25.80
N HIS A 38 -1.27 -2.95 -25.69
CA HIS A 38 -1.74 -3.85 -26.74
C HIS A 38 -3.26 -3.77 -26.91
N SER A 39 -3.97 -3.50 -25.82
CA SER A 39 -5.41 -3.28 -25.73
C SER A 39 -5.86 -2.01 -26.45
N LYS A 40 -4.95 -1.05 -26.65
CA LYS A 40 -5.18 0.27 -27.24
C LYS A 40 -6.25 1.05 -26.50
N THR A 41 -6.31 0.85 -25.19
CA THR A 41 -7.29 1.55 -24.34
C THR A 41 -6.81 2.95 -24.00
N GLY A 42 -5.51 3.23 -24.16
CA GLY A 42 -4.88 4.47 -23.70
C GLY A 42 -4.50 4.43 -22.23
N ASP A 43 -4.82 3.34 -21.53
CA ASP A 43 -4.41 3.02 -20.16
C ASP A 43 -3.76 1.62 -20.15
N LEU A 44 -2.94 1.34 -19.14
CA LEU A 44 -2.29 0.04 -19.02
C LEU A 44 -3.14 -0.91 -18.18
N GLN A 45 -3.70 -1.94 -18.81
CA GLN A 45 -4.53 -2.94 -18.14
C GLN A 45 -3.70 -3.82 -17.20
N ILE A 46 -4.35 -4.59 -16.31
CA ILE A 46 -3.65 -5.38 -15.26
C ILE A 46 -2.65 -6.37 -15.85
N ASP A 47 -3.03 -7.07 -16.91
CA ASP A 47 -2.20 -8.04 -17.63
C ASP A 47 -1.02 -7.37 -18.34
N GLU A 48 -1.27 -6.22 -18.97
CA GLU A 48 -0.23 -5.40 -19.61
C GLU A 48 0.76 -4.83 -18.59
N LEU A 49 0.25 -4.33 -17.46
CA LEU A 49 1.02 -3.87 -16.31
C LEU A 49 1.88 -4.99 -15.73
N GLN A 50 1.30 -6.17 -15.52
CA GLN A 50 2.01 -7.34 -15.02
C GLN A 50 3.16 -7.74 -15.95
N ALA A 51 2.90 -7.76 -17.26
CA ALA A 51 3.90 -8.09 -18.27
C ALA A 51 5.02 -7.03 -18.32
N TRP A 52 4.66 -5.75 -18.29
CA TRP A 52 5.58 -4.63 -18.29
C TRP A 52 6.48 -4.62 -17.04
N LEU A 53 5.90 -4.78 -15.85
CA LEU A 53 6.67 -4.82 -14.59
C LEU A 53 7.60 -6.04 -14.54
N SER A 54 7.14 -7.19 -15.03
CA SER A 54 7.99 -8.40 -15.12
C SER A 54 9.19 -8.19 -16.03
N ALA A 55 8.97 -7.58 -17.20
CA ALA A 55 10.05 -7.28 -18.15
C ALA A 55 11.01 -6.20 -17.64
N SER A 56 10.50 -5.21 -16.89
CA SER A 56 11.30 -4.10 -16.36
C SER A 56 12.21 -4.52 -15.21
N CYS A 57 11.83 -5.54 -14.44
CA CYS A 57 12.58 -5.98 -13.26
C CYS A 57 13.63 -7.06 -13.53
N ASN A 58 13.62 -7.72 -14.70
CA ASN A 58 14.61 -8.73 -15.11
C ASN A 58 14.93 -9.80 -14.06
N ASP A 59 13.99 -10.08 -13.16
CA ASP A 59 14.08 -11.19 -12.24
C ASP A 59 13.26 -12.36 -12.76
N ASN A 60 13.78 -13.57 -12.58
CA ASN A 60 13.19 -14.82 -13.05
C ASN A 60 11.88 -15.20 -12.32
N GLN A 61 11.17 -14.20 -11.78
CA GLN A 61 9.94 -14.30 -11.01
C GLN A 61 8.90 -13.38 -11.66
N PRO A 62 7.87 -13.94 -12.31
CA PRO A 62 6.80 -13.12 -12.87
C PRO A 62 6.10 -12.34 -11.76
N VAL A 63 5.69 -11.12 -12.09
CA VAL A 63 4.81 -10.34 -11.23
C VAL A 63 3.47 -11.05 -11.13
N THR A 64 2.91 -11.14 -9.94
CA THR A 64 1.60 -11.77 -9.73
C THR A 64 0.47 -10.75 -9.94
N GLU A 65 -0.75 -11.23 -10.19
CA GLU A 65 -1.92 -10.37 -10.32
C GLU A 65 -2.18 -9.54 -9.04
N ALA A 66 -1.95 -10.13 -7.86
CA ALA A 66 -2.08 -9.42 -6.58
C ALA A 66 -1.06 -8.27 -6.46
N GLU A 67 0.18 -8.47 -6.91
CA GLU A 67 1.19 -7.42 -6.94
C GLU A 67 0.80 -6.30 -7.91
N ALA A 68 0.29 -6.63 -9.11
CA ALA A 68 -0.18 -5.65 -10.08
C ALA A 68 -1.37 -4.83 -9.55
N LYS A 69 -2.39 -5.49 -8.97
CA LYS A 69 -3.54 -4.84 -8.34
C LYS A 69 -3.14 -3.95 -7.18
N TRP A 70 -2.20 -4.39 -6.36
CA TRP A 70 -1.67 -3.58 -5.26
C TRP A 70 -0.96 -2.32 -5.77
N VAL A 71 -0.18 -2.41 -6.85
CA VAL A 71 0.45 -1.23 -7.46
C VAL A 71 -0.61 -0.23 -7.93
N ILE A 72 -1.68 -0.69 -8.57
CA ILE A 72 -2.81 0.16 -8.97
C ILE A 72 -3.43 0.86 -7.75
N TYR A 73 -3.65 0.13 -6.66
CA TYR A 73 -4.15 0.70 -5.41
C TYR A 73 -3.23 1.80 -4.85
N MET A 74 -1.91 1.58 -4.84
CA MET A 74 -0.94 2.55 -4.30
C MET A 74 -0.91 3.86 -5.09
N VAL A 75 -1.14 3.79 -6.41
CA VAL A 75 -1.11 4.99 -7.24
C VAL A 75 -2.41 5.79 -7.13
N GLN A 76 -3.57 5.10 -7.13
CA GLN A 76 -4.89 5.72 -7.17
C GLN A 76 -5.46 6.04 -5.77
N GLY A 77 -4.94 5.40 -4.72
CA GLY A 77 -5.33 5.59 -3.33
C GLY A 77 -6.73 5.08 -2.98
N PRO A 78 -7.10 5.10 -1.68
CA PRO A 78 -8.44 4.75 -1.24
C PRO A 78 -9.45 5.78 -1.77
N GLN A 79 -10.51 5.31 -2.43
CA GLN A 79 -11.59 6.17 -2.91
C GLN A 79 -12.34 6.76 -1.71
N ASN A 80 -12.32 8.09 -1.57
CA ASN A 80 -13.18 8.80 -0.62
C ASN A 80 -14.65 8.44 -0.88
N LYS A 81 -15.35 7.86 0.10
CA LYS A 81 -16.82 7.70 0.11
C LYS A 81 -17.52 9.06 0.30
N GLN A 82 -17.36 10.02 -0.60
CA GLN A 82 -18.14 11.25 -0.59
C GLN A 82 -18.54 11.68 -2.01
N GLY A 83 -19.85 11.59 -2.30
CA GLY A 83 -20.50 12.33 -3.37
C GLY A 83 -21.70 11.63 -4.04
N GLY A 84 -22.92 11.86 -3.54
CA GLY A 84 -24.17 11.59 -4.26
C GLY A 84 -25.37 11.33 -3.34
N GLY A 85 -26.14 12.39 -3.05
CA GLY A 85 -27.20 12.39 -2.02
C GLY A 85 -28.57 11.81 -2.40
N ALA A 86 -29.33 11.58 -1.33
CA ALA A 86 -30.80 11.51 -1.19
C ALA A 86 -31.61 10.46 -1.99
N SER A 87 -32.18 9.46 -1.30
CA SER A 87 -33.61 9.45 -0.92
C SER A 87 -34.08 8.09 -0.36
N THR A 88 -34.52 8.13 0.92
CA THR A 88 -35.65 7.41 1.57
C THR A 88 -35.86 5.88 1.50
N ASN A 89 -35.83 5.28 2.69
CA ASN A 89 -36.68 4.20 3.24
C ASN A 89 -37.04 2.96 2.39
N SER A 90 -36.66 1.77 2.85
CA SER A 90 -37.50 0.87 3.67
C SER A 90 -36.89 -0.54 3.75
N GLY A 91 -37.21 -1.26 4.83
CA GLY A 91 -36.43 -2.38 5.35
C GLY A 91 -36.35 -3.67 4.52
N GLY A 92 -35.29 -4.43 4.79
CA GLY A 92 -35.07 -5.78 4.28
C GLY A 92 -33.74 -6.35 4.76
N SER A 93 -33.82 -7.26 5.73
CA SER A 93 -32.91 -8.38 6.05
C SER A 93 -31.39 -8.20 5.94
N ALA A 94 -30.71 -8.33 7.08
CA ALA A 94 -29.26 -8.52 7.17
C ALA A 94 -28.84 -9.84 6.50
N ALA A 95 -28.39 -9.75 5.25
CA ALA A 95 -27.62 -10.79 4.57
C ALA A 95 -26.57 -10.10 3.68
N SER A 96 -25.35 -10.10 4.20
CA SER A 96 -24.06 -10.07 3.49
C SER A 96 -24.04 -9.41 2.11
N THR A 97 -23.65 -8.13 2.09
CA THR A 97 -23.26 -7.41 0.88
C THR A 97 -21.74 -7.19 0.88
N ASN A 98 -20.96 -8.26 0.72
CA ASN A 98 -19.53 -8.15 0.35
C ASN A 98 -19.32 -8.29 -1.17
N SER A 99 -20.37 -8.38 -1.99
CA SER A 99 -20.23 -8.51 -3.46
C SER A 99 -19.96 -7.19 -4.21
N GLY A 100 -19.99 -6.03 -3.54
CA GLY A 100 -19.78 -4.72 -4.17
C GLY A 100 -18.31 -4.27 -4.26
N PHE A 101 -17.39 -4.99 -3.61
CA PHE A 101 -15.96 -4.62 -3.56
C PHE A 101 -15.12 -5.37 -4.60
N ALA A 102 -15.43 -6.64 -4.88
CA ALA A 102 -14.71 -7.43 -5.89
C ALA A 102 -14.81 -6.85 -7.32
N GLN A 103 -15.89 -6.13 -7.65
CA GLN A 103 -16.06 -5.49 -8.96
C GLN A 103 -15.28 -4.16 -9.11
N ARG A 104 -14.59 -3.69 -8.06
CA ARG A 104 -13.98 -2.34 -8.00
C ARG A 104 -12.55 -2.26 -8.52
N LEU A 105 -11.88 -3.39 -8.77
CA LEU A 105 -10.45 -3.46 -9.09
C LEU A 105 -10.12 -3.80 -10.55
N GLU A 106 -11.10 -3.77 -11.48
CA GLU A 106 -10.84 -3.72 -12.94
C GLU A 106 -10.31 -2.35 -13.37
N ARG A 107 -9.29 -1.83 -12.69
CA ARG A 107 -8.74 -0.50 -12.93
C ARG A 107 -7.39 -0.61 -13.63
N ALA A 108 -7.24 0.18 -14.68
CA ALA A 108 -6.01 0.33 -15.43
C ALA A 108 -5.15 1.45 -14.84
N VAL A 109 -3.85 1.45 -15.16
CA VAL A 109 -2.90 2.50 -14.79
C VAL A 109 -2.86 3.55 -15.89
N GLN A 110 -3.10 4.81 -15.53
CA GLN A 110 -3.02 5.88 -16.52
C GLN A 110 -1.57 6.18 -16.92
N PRO A 111 -1.31 6.72 -18.12
CA PRO A 111 0.06 7.04 -18.55
C PRO A 111 0.81 7.93 -17.56
N GLY A 112 0.14 8.93 -16.96
CA GLY A 112 0.75 9.82 -15.96
C GLY A 112 1.08 9.15 -14.63
N GLU A 113 0.52 7.96 -14.37
CA GLU A 113 0.67 7.19 -13.15
C GLU A 113 1.85 6.19 -13.23
N LEU A 114 2.35 5.89 -14.42
CA LEU A 114 3.40 4.89 -14.66
C LEU A 114 4.70 5.12 -13.87
N PRO A 115 5.26 6.35 -13.78
CA PRO A 115 6.49 6.56 -13.00
C PRO A 115 6.29 6.21 -11.53
N LYS A 116 5.13 6.59 -10.97
CA LYS A 116 4.77 6.32 -9.58
C LYS A 116 4.45 4.84 -9.35
N ALA A 117 3.80 4.18 -10.31
CA ALA A 117 3.55 2.75 -10.29
C ALA A 117 4.86 1.96 -10.20
N LEU A 118 5.84 2.30 -11.04
CA LEU A 118 7.16 1.70 -11.04
C LEU A 118 7.90 1.95 -9.71
N GLU A 119 7.82 3.17 -9.17
CA GLU A 119 8.44 3.52 -7.89
C GLU A 119 7.89 2.65 -6.74
N HIS A 120 6.56 2.54 -6.62
CA HIS A 120 5.93 1.71 -5.59
C HIS A 120 6.31 0.23 -5.75
N PHE A 121 6.31 -0.27 -6.98
CA PHE A 121 6.69 -1.65 -7.24
C PHE A 121 8.15 -1.92 -6.86
N MET A 122 9.08 -1.03 -7.23
CA MET A 122 10.50 -1.14 -6.88
C MET A 122 10.73 -1.07 -5.37
N ALA A 123 9.95 -0.26 -4.64
CA ALA A 123 9.99 -0.22 -3.19
C ALA A 123 9.55 -1.55 -2.56
N TYR A 124 8.44 -2.13 -3.05
CA TYR A 124 7.99 -3.45 -2.63
C TYR A 124 9.04 -4.54 -2.94
N LYS A 125 9.64 -4.53 -4.15
CA LYS A 125 10.66 -5.51 -4.55
C LYS A 125 11.88 -5.52 -3.63
N LYS A 126 12.31 -4.35 -3.13
CA LYS A 126 13.40 -4.27 -2.14
C LYS A 126 13.06 -4.96 -0.82
N ALA A 127 11.79 -4.94 -0.41
CA ALA A 127 11.30 -5.57 0.80
C ALA A 127 10.85 -7.03 0.60
N ARG A 128 10.72 -7.49 -0.65
CA ARG A 128 10.11 -8.78 -1.01
C ARG A 128 10.74 -9.98 -0.32
N GLY A 129 12.07 -10.02 -0.19
CA GLY A 129 12.74 -11.13 0.50
C GLY A 129 12.32 -11.26 1.97
N THR A 130 12.23 -10.14 2.68
CA THR A 130 11.75 -10.11 4.07
C THR A 130 10.29 -10.52 4.12
N ILE A 131 9.45 -9.95 3.24
CA ILE A 131 8.02 -10.26 3.15
C ILE A 131 7.81 -11.75 2.94
N GLU A 132 8.47 -12.35 1.95
CA GLU A 132 8.36 -13.79 1.65
C GLU A 132 8.80 -14.65 2.84
N SER A 133 9.87 -14.29 3.54
CA SER A 133 10.34 -15.03 4.72
C SER A 133 9.35 -14.95 5.88
N THR A 134 8.75 -13.78 6.13
CA THR A 134 7.71 -13.60 7.14
C THR A 134 6.45 -14.36 6.74
N PHE A 135 6.03 -14.27 5.48
CA PHE A 135 4.85 -14.95 4.98
C PHE A 135 4.96 -16.46 5.14
N ALA A 136 6.08 -17.06 4.72
CA ALA A 136 6.31 -18.49 4.82
C ALA A 136 6.28 -19.02 6.26
N LYS A 137 6.48 -18.15 7.25
CA LYS A 137 6.42 -18.50 8.68
C LYS A 137 4.98 -18.58 9.20
N PHE A 138 4.08 -17.74 8.70
CA PHE A 138 2.72 -17.58 9.24
C PHE A 138 1.61 -18.14 8.34
N ASP A 139 1.82 -18.21 7.03
CA ASP A 139 0.93 -18.85 6.05
C ASP A 139 1.05 -20.38 6.16
N THR A 140 0.59 -20.93 7.28
CA THR A 140 0.78 -22.34 7.64
C THR A 140 0.04 -23.32 6.72
N ASP A 141 -1.04 -22.86 6.10
CA ASP A 141 -1.82 -23.63 5.14
C ASP A 141 -1.37 -23.41 3.68
N ASN A 142 -0.40 -22.52 3.45
CA ASN A 142 0.11 -22.15 2.13
C ASN A 142 -0.99 -21.66 1.20
N SER A 143 -1.97 -20.93 1.73
CA SER A 143 -3.08 -20.38 0.97
C SER A 143 -2.64 -19.24 0.04
N GLY A 144 -1.49 -18.62 0.33
CA GLY A 144 -1.01 -17.41 -0.35
C GLY A 144 -1.57 -16.11 0.24
N GLY A 145 -2.35 -16.20 1.32
CA GLY A 145 -2.85 -15.09 2.13
C GLY A 145 -2.72 -15.41 3.62
N LEU A 146 -2.71 -14.38 4.47
CA LEU A 146 -2.86 -14.58 5.91
C LEU A 146 -4.31 -14.35 6.30
N ASP A 147 -4.94 -15.37 6.85
CA ASP A 147 -6.23 -15.22 7.51
C ASP A 147 -6.10 -14.42 8.82
N LYS A 148 -7.23 -14.14 9.49
CA LYS A 148 -7.23 -13.36 10.73
C LYS A 148 -6.40 -14.00 11.84
N ALA A 149 -6.42 -15.33 11.98
CA ALA A 149 -5.69 -16.02 13.04
C ALA A 149 -4.18 -16.02 12.75
N GLN A 150 -3.78 -16.26 11.51
CA GLN A 150 -2.40 -16.18 11.05
C GLN A 150 -1.84 -14.76 11.17
N LEU A 151 -2.64 -13.74 10.81
CA LEU A 151 -2.30 -12.34 11.01
C LEU A 151 -2.13 -12.02 12.50
N GLY A 152 -3.03 -12.49 13.37
CA GLY A 152 -2.93 -12.29 14.82
C GLY A 152 -1.62 -12.85 15.40
N ASN A 153 -1.23 -14.06 14.98
CA ASN A 153 0.05 -14.66 15.38
C ASN A 153 1.26 -13.82 14.93
N LEU A 154 1.20 -13.26 13.72
CA LEU A 154 2.22 -12.35 13.22
C LEU A 154 2.29 -11.07 14.07
N LEU A 155 1.14 -10.48 14.41
CA LEU A 155 1.10 -9.26 15.23
C LEU A 155 1.63 -9.51 16.65
N VAL A 156 1.36 -10.67 17.26
CA VAL A 156 1.94 -11.06 18.54
C VAL A 156 3.47 -11.12 18.47
N GLU A 157 4.02 -11.67 17.38
CA GLU A 157 5.48 -11.68 17.19
C GLU A 157 6.06 -10.29 17.01
N LEU A 158 5.37 -9.41 16.27
CA LEU A 158 5.76 -8.00 16.14
C LEU A 158 5.63 -7.23 17.45
N ASN A 159 4.78 -7.72 18.37
CA ASN A 159 4.56 -7.18 19.71
C ASN A 159 5.46 -7.86 20.76
N GLU A 160 6.62 -8.38 20.37
CA GLU A 160 7.59 -9.03 21.28
C GLU A 160 7.02 -10.23 22.07
N GLY A 161 5.96 -10.85 21.56
CA GLY A 161 5.26 -11.95 22.20
C GLY A 161 4.09 -11.53 23.10
N ASP A 162 3.86 -10.23 23.28
CA ASP A 162 2.71 -9.75 24.07
C ASP A 162 1.39 -10.01 23.33
N PRO A 163 0.36 -10.53 24.02
CA PRO A 163 -0.92 -10.84 23.40
C PRO A 163 -1.57 -9.62 22.74
N VAL A 164 -1.98 -9.79 21.49
CA VAL A 164 -2.74 -8.79 20.72
C VAL A 164 -4.23 -9.12 20.83
N GLN A 165 -5.07 -8.11 21.03
CA GLN A 165 -6.51 -8.31 21.15
C GLN A 165 -7.13 -8.65 19.79
N ASP A 166 -8.22 -9.41 19.81
CA ASP A 166 -8.92 -9.83 18.59
C ASP A 166 -9.45 -8.62 17.80
N GLU A 167 -9.90 -7.59 18.51
CA GLU A 167 -10.39 -6.33 17.96
C GLU A 167 -9.28 -5.56 17.22
N GLU A 168 -8.04 -5.66 17.68
CA GLU A 168 -6.89 -4.97 17.09
C GLU A 168 -6.42 -5.69 15.83
N THR A 169 -6.40 -7.02 15.89
CA THR A 169 -6.15 -7.86 14.72
C THR A 169 -7.22 -7.63 13.66
N GLN A 170 -8.49 -7.57 14.07
CA GLN A 170 -9.62 -7.24 13.20
C GLN A 170 -9.44 -5.86 12.58
N TRP A 171 -9.06 -4.86 13.36
CA TRP A 171 -8.83 -3.51 12.84
C TRP A 171 -7.71 -3.49 11.79
N VAL A 172 -6.59 -4.17 12.04
CA VAL A 172 -5.50 -4.26 11.05
C VAL A 172 -5.99 -4.96 9.77
N MET A 173 -6.74 -6.06 9.90
CA MET A 173 -7.31 -6.78 8.76
C MET A 173 -8.20 -5.87 7.90
N GLU A 174 -9.14 -5.16 8.51
CA GLU A 174 -10.10 -4.29 7.82
C GLU A 174 -9.44 -3.12 7.08
N HIS A 175 -8.27 -2.67 7.52
CA HIS A 175 -7.57 -1.52 6.95
C HIS A 175 -6.43 -1.93 6.01
N ALA A 176 -5.93 -3.17 6.11
CA ALA A 176 -4.84 -3.69 5.28
C ALA A 176 -5.32 -4.52 4.08
N ASP A 177 -6.48 -5.18 4.17
CA ASP A 177 -7.11 -5.92 3.06
C ASP A 177 -7.70 -4.94 2.03
N VAL A 178 -6.83 -4.38 1.21
CA VAL A 178 -7.17 -3.37 0.20
C VAL A 178 -7.58 -4.01 -1.14
N LEU A 179 -7.18 -5.26 -1.35
CA LEU A 179 -7.59 -6.11 -2.48
C LEU A 179 -8.96 -6.75 -2.24
N GLY A 180 -9.43 -6.83 -0.99
CA GLY A 180 -10.78 -7.22 -0.62
C GLY A 180 -11.03 -8.72 -0.75
N ASN A 181 -9.99 -9.52 -0.49
CA ASN A 181 -10.02 -10.98 -0.55
C ASN A 181 -10.10 -11.63 0.84
N GLU A 182 -10.45 -10.86 1.87
CA GLU A 182 -10.65 -11.28 3.26
C GLU A 182 -9.40 -11.96 3.87
N THR A 183 -8.25 -11.77 3.24
CA THR A 183 -6.95 -12.35 3.60
C THR A 183 -5.86 -11.37 3.21
N ILE A 184 -4.81 -11.22 4.03
CA ILE A 184 -3.71 -10.30 3.72
C ILE A 184 -2.77 -10.99 2.76
N THR A 185 -2.63 -10.49 1.54
CA THR A 185 -1.63 -10.98 0.56
C THR A 185 -0.22 -10.45 0.86
N LYS A 186 0.80 -11.03 0.23
CA LYS A 186 2.21 -10.59 0.34
C LYS A 186 2.41 -9.07 0.17
N PRO A 187 1.88 -8.41 -0.87
CA PRO A 187 2.04 -6.96 -0.99
C PRO A 187 1.27 -6.16 0.06
N GLU A 188 0.15 -6.67 0.57
CA GLU A 188 -0.65 -6.02 1.62
C GLU A 188 0.00 -6.10 3.00
N LEU A 189 0.90 -7.06 3.22
CA LEU A 189 1.63 -7.18 4.48
C LEU A 189 2.39 -5.91 4.86
N ILE A 190 2.91 -5.15 3.88
CA ILE A 190 3.56 -3.85 4.14
C ILE A 190 2.58 -2.87 4.79
N ILE A 191 1.33 -2.85 4.30
CA ILE A 191 0.28 -1.98 4.83
C ILE A 191 -0.10 -2.44 6.24
N ALA A 192 -0.29 -3.74 6.45
CA ALA A 192 -0.61 -4.31 7.76
C ALA A 192 0.45 -3.95 8.83
N ILE A 193 1.73 -4.14 8.52
CA ILE A 193 2.84 -3.81 9.43
C ILE A 193 2.89 -2.30 9.69
N SER A 194 2.72 -1.48 8.65
CA SER A 194 2.72 -0.01 8.79
C SER A 194 1.56 0.48 9.66
N LEU A 195 0.37 -0.12 9.52
CA LEU A 195 -0.81 0.17 10.33
C LEU A 195 -0.60 -0.25 11.79
N TRP A 196 0.00 -1.42 12.01
CA TRP A 196 0.33 -1.89 13.35
C TRP A 196 1.22 -0.89 14.10
N TYR A 197 2.38 -0.56 13.52
CA TYR A 197 3.30 0.40 14.15
C TYR A 197 2.75 1.83 14.20
N GLY A 198 1.93 2.23 13.22
CA GLY A 198 1.31 3.55 13.19
C GLY A 198 0.21 3.76 14.23
N HIS A 199 -0.54 2.71 14.57
CA HIS A 199 -1.74 2.78 15.42
C HIS A 199 -1.52 2.27 16.85
N PHE A 200 -0.71 1.22 17.04
CA PHE A 200 -0.65 0.48 18.31
C PHE A 200 0.68 0.59 19.08
N ASP A 201 1.77 1.01 18.43
CA ASP A 201 3.11 1.13 19.04
C ASP A 201 3.22 2.27 20.07
N LYS A 202 2.19 3.14 20.17
CA LYS A 202 2.11 4.19 21.19
C LYS A 202 1.83 3.68 22.61
N ARG A 203 1.68 2.36 22.81
CA ARG A 203 1.46 1.78 24.14
C ARG A 203 2.71 1.72 25.01
N ALA A 204 3.92 1.75 24.42
CA ALA A 204 5.17 1.73 25.18
C ALA A 204 5.42 3.04 25.97
N GLU A 205 4.94 4.19 25.50
CA GLU A 205 5.22 5.47 26.19
C GLU A 205 4.31 5.72 27.41
N ALA A 206 3.14 5.07 27.50
CA ALA A 206 2.19 5.31 28.59
C ALA A 206 2.53 4.56 29.88
N VAL A 207 3.30 3.46 29.81
CA VAL A 207 3.66 2.65 30.98
C VAL A 207 4.92 3.18 31.69
N GLY A 208 5.76 3.96 30.99
CA GLY A 208 6.96 4.58 31.56
C GLY A 208 6.73 5.83 32.41
N ALA A 209 5.59 6.52 32.25
CA ALA A 209 5.29 7.77 32.96
C ALA A 209 4.55 7.58 34.30
N SER A 210 3.93 6.41 34.53
CA SER A 210 3.12 6.15 35.73
C SER A 210 3.93 5.54 36.90
N ALA A 211 5.10 4.93 36.62
CA ALA A 211 5.91 4.25 37.63
C ALA A 211 6.88 5.15 38.44
N MET A 212 6.95 6.45 38.14
CA MET A 212 7.90 7.39 38.77
C MET A 212 7.26 8.32 39.83
N CYS A 213 5.97 8.16 40.16
CA CYS A 213 5.29 9.00 41.15
C CYS A 213 4.73 8.14 42.31
N GLY A 214 5.61 7.49 43.05
CA GLY A 214 5.21 6.64 44.17
C GLY A 214 6.38 6.21 45.04
N GLY A 215 7.06 7.15 45.70
CA GLY A 215 8.10 6.76 46.65
C GLY A 215 8.79 7.90 47.39
N CYS A 216 8.51 7.96 48.70
CA CYS A 216 9.32 8.55 49.77
C CYS A 216 9.38 10.09 49.91
N SER A 217 8.50 10.61 50.76
CA SER A 217 8.88 11.59 51.79
C SER A 217 8.05 11.34 53.04
N LEU A 218 8.55 10.45 53.91
CA LEU A 218 8.10 10.36 55.29
C LEU A 218 9.27 9.88 56.16
N GLN A 219 9.91 10.85 56.80
CA GLN A 219 10.59 10.89 58.12
C GLN A 219 11.87 11.71 58.08
#